data_AF-A0A8I1EH73-F1
#
_entry.id   AF-A0A8I1EH73-F1
#
_cell.length_a   1.000
_cell.length_b   1.000
_cell.length_c   1.000
_cell.angle_alpha   90.00
_cell.angle_beta   90.00
_cell.angle_gamma   90.00
#
_symmetry.space_group_name_H-M   'P 1'
#
loop_
_entity.id
_entity.type
_entity.pdbx_description
1 polymer ?
#
loop_
_entity_poly.entity_id
_entity_poly.type
_entity_poly.pdbx_seq_one_letter_code
_entity_poly.pdbx_strand_id
1 'polypeptide(L)'
;MSKPIEVFAQECDQMFGRGFTNTEYKLDSGHLYNSIYLFESRGSAQADLDSDIEEELIEPDDYFVVALTLHPDGSLFDGAGFDVITHVAQQLNQTEEQARGHLKAYYQETERKLRHAADASCDGPSR
;
A
#
# COMPACT_ATOMS: atom_id res chain seq x y z
N MET A 1 -10.71 18.66 3.84
CA MET A 1 -10.83 17.20 3.75
C MET A 1 -9.52 16.68 3.17
N SER A 2 -8.87 15.72 3.82
CA SER A 2 -7.67 15.08 3.25
C SER A 2 -8.05 14.28 2.00
N LYS A 3 -7.22 14.32 0.95
CA LYS A 3 -7.51 13.71 -0.34
C LYS A 3 -7.06 12.24 -0.34
N PRO A 4 -7.77 11.32 -1.02
CA PRO A 4 -7.27 9.97 -1.24
C PRO A 4 -5.89 10.01 -1.90
N ILE A 5 -5.06 9.01 -1.61
CA ILE A 5 -3.73 8.84 -2.22
C ILE A 5 -3.73 7.61 -3.12
N GLU A 6 -3.09 7.71 -4.26
CA GLU A 6 -2.80 6.56 -5.11
C GLU A 6 -1.59 5.82 -4.54
N VAL A 7 -1.74 4.50 -4.39
CA VAL A 7 -0.69 3.58 -3.96
C VAL A 7 -0.68 2.37 -4.87
N PHE A 8 0.39 1.60 -4.85
CA PHE A 8 0.52 0.40 -5.67
C PHE A 8 0.75 -0.82 -4.79
N ALA A 9 0.27 -1.98 -5.24
CA ALA A 9 0.48 -3.25 -4.57
C ALA A 9 0.77 -4.34 -5.60
N GLN A 10 1.45 -5.38 -5.17
CA GLN A 10 1.55 -6.64 -5.89
C GLN A 10 0.31 -7.47 -5.55
N GLU A 11 -0.42 -7.87 -6.58
CA GLU A 11 -1.62 -8.69 -6.49
C GLU A 11 -1.34 -10.03 -7.16
N CYS A 12 -1.79 -11.12 -6.54
CA CYS A 12 -1.80 -12.44 -7.15
C CYS A 12 -3.22 -12.88 -7.47
N ASP A 13 -3.40 -13.39 -8.69
CA ASP A 13 -4.62 -14.05 -9.11
C ASP A 13 -4.55 -15.52 -8.68
N GLN A 14 -4.93 -15.80 -7.43
CA GLN A 14 -5.01 -17.18 -6.98
C GLN A 14 -6.31 -17.81 -7.46
N MET A 15 -6.28 -19.13 -7.72
CA MET A 15 -7.41 -19.95 -8.15
C MET A 15 -8.69 -19.81 -7.29
N PHE A 16 -8.60 -19.20 -6.10
CA PHE A 16 -9.69 -19.00 -5.14
C PHE A 16 -9.95 -17.53 -4.75
N GLY A 17 -9.33 -16.56 -5.42
CA GLY A 17 -9.61 -15.15 -5.21
C GLY A 17 -8.39 -14.25 -5.27
N ARG A 18 -8.66 -12.97 -5.04
CA ARG A 18 -7.69 -11.88 -5.06
C ARG A 18 -6.79 -11.92 -3.82
N GLY A 19 -5.48 -12.04 -4.00
CA GLY A 19 -4.48 -11.95 -2.94
C GLY A 19 -3.51 -10.79 -3.17
N PHE A 20 -2.86 -10.32 -2.11
CA PHE A 20 -1.84 -9.27 -2.19
C PHE A 20 -0.55 -9.69 -1.49
N THR A 21 0.60 -9.11 -1.81
CA THR A 21 1.78 -9.30 -0.96
C THR A 21 1.52 -8.67 0.41
N ASN A 22 1.79 -9.39 1.49
CA ASN A 22 1.61 -8.92 2.87
C ASN A 22 2.92 -8.42 3.47
N THR A 23 2.84 -7.52 4.45
CA THR A 23 4.01 -7.02 5.17
C THR A 23 3.69 -6.73 6.64
N GLU A 24 4.71 -6.81 7.48
CA GLU A 24 4.67 -6.35 8.85
C GLU A 24 5.91 -5.51 9.16
N TYR A 25 5.71 -4.25 9.55
CA TYR A 25 6.80 -3.38 9.99
C TYR A 25 6.29 -2.26 10.89
N LYS A 26 7.19 -1.60 11.61
CA LYS A 26 6.86 -0.48 12.48
C LYS A 26 6.95 0.84 11.70
N LEU A 27 5.85 1.59 11.68
CA LEU A 27 5.80 2.94 11.12
C LEU A 27 6.63 3.92 11.98
N ASP A 28 7.05 5.05 11.41
CA ASP A 28 7.76 6.11 12.15
C ASP A 28 6.93 6.63 13.32
N SER A 29 5.60 6.63 13.17
CA SER A 29 4.64 6.94 14.24
C SER A 29 4.72 6.00 15.45
N GLY A 30 5.38 4.85 15.31
CA GLY A 30 5.50 3.80 16.30
C GLY A 30 4.40 2.74 16.24
N HIS A 31 3.42 2.91 15.36
CA HIS A 31 2.36 1.92 15.11
C HIS A 31 2.93 0.68 14.40
N LEU A 32 2.51 -0.51 14.84
CA LEU A 32 2.82 -1.76 14.12
C LEU A 32 1.85 -1.87 12.93
N TYR A 33 2.38 -1.70 11.72
CA TYR A 33 1.64 -1.92 10.49
C TYR A 33 1.72 -3.39 10.12
N ASN A 34 0.55 -4.03 9.98
CA ASN A 34 0.41 -5.40 9.53
C ASN A 34 -0.76 -5.43 8.52
N SER A 35 -0.42 -5.32 7.25
CA SER A 35 -1.38 -5.22 6.14
C SER A 35 -0.70 -5.61 4.82
N ILE A 36 -1.28 -5.23 3.68
CA ILE A 36 -0.67 -5.42 2.37
C ILE A 36 0.55 -4.52 2.19
N TYR A 37 1.51 -4.96 1.38
CA TYR A 37 2.69 -4.17 1.07
C TYR A 37 2.35 -3.12 0.02
N LEU A 38 2.47 -1.85 0.42
CA LEU A 38 2.11 -0.69 -0.39
C LEU A 38 3.36 0.05 -0.86
N PHE A 39 3.33 0.46 -2.12
CA PHE A 39 4.38 1.24 -2.76
C PHE A 39 3.86 2.62 -3.15
N GLU A 40 4.75 3.62 -3.09
CA GLU A 40 4.44 5.01 -3.48
C GLU A 40 4.41 5.21 -5.01
N SER A 41 4.95 4.26 -5.79
CA SER A 41 4.98 4.33 -7.25
C SER A 41 4.84 2.96 -7.91
N ARG A 42 4.31 2.95 -9.14
CA ARG A 42 4.25 1.74 -9.97
C ARG A 42 5.65 1.17 -10.24
N GLY A 43 6.63 2.05 -10.48
CA GLY A 43 8.01 1.64 -10.79
C GLY A 43 8.68 0.92 -9.63
N SER A 44 8.48 1.38 -8.39
CA SER A 44 9.01 0.70 -7.20
C SER A 44 8.32 -0.65 -6.97
N ALA A 45 6.99 -0.72 -7.15
CA ALA A 45 6.27 -1.99 -7.04
C ALA A 45 6.71 -3.01 -8.09
N GLN A 46 6.94 -2.54 -9.32
CA GLN A 46 7.42 -3.38 -10.41
C GLN A 46 8.86 -3.84 -10.18
N ALA A 47 9.75 -2.96 -9.74
CA ALA A 47 11.13 -3.34 -9.45
C ALA A 47 11.23 -4.37 -8.32
N ASP A 48 10.38 -4.26 -7.30
CA ASP A 48 10.29 -5.26 -6.22
C ASP A 48 9.77 -6.61 -6.76
N LEU A 49 8.72 -6.58 -7.60
CA LEU A 49 8.18 -7.76 -8.26
C LEU A 49 9.22 -8.44 -9.18
N ASP A 50 9.92 -7.65 -9.98
CA ASP A 50 10.97 -8.14 -10.89
C ASP A 50 12.11 -8.78 -10.10
N SER A 51 12.48 -8.21 -8.94
CA SER A 51 13.49 -8.77 -8.04
C SER A 51 13.06 -10.13 -7.50
N ASP A 52 11.82 -10.28 -7.03
CA ASP A 52 11.31 -11.55 -6.52
C ASP A 52 11.23 -12.63 -7.62
N ILE A 53 10.93 -12.23 -8.86
CA ILE A 53 10.96 -13.11 -10.04
C ILE A 53 12.41 -13.54 -10.37
N GLU A 54 13.36 -12.59 -10.39
CA GLU A 54 14.78 -12.88 -10.65
C GLU A 54 15.40 -13.80 -9.59
N GLU A 55 14.93 -13.70 -8.35
CA GLU A 55 15.33 -14.57 -7.23
C GLU A 55 14.56 -15.91 -7.17
N GLU A 56 13.70 -16.19 -8.16
CA GLU A 56 12.86 -17.40 -8.24
C GLU A 56 11.98 -17.60 -6.99
N LEU A 57 11.57 -16.51 -6.32
CA LEU A 57 10.68 -16.55 -5.15
C LEU A 57 9.21 -16.69 -5.53
N ILE A 58 8.86 -16.20 -6.72
CA ILE A 58 7.51 -16.27 -7.30
C ILE A 58 7.57 -16.52 -8.81
N GLU A 59 6.47 -17.03 -9.37
CA GLU A 59 6.33 -17.22 -10.82
C GLU A 59 5.88 -15.90 -11.49
N PRO A 60 6.42 -15.54 -12.67
CA PRO A 60 6.09 -14.28 -13.36
C PRO A 60 4.60 -14.12 -13.69
N ASP A 61 3.90 -15.22 -13.93
CA ASP A 61 2.50 -15.21 -14.35
C ASP A 61 1.52 -15.16 -13.16
N ASP A 62 2.01 -15.32 -11.93
CA ASP A 62 1.18 -15.40 -10.73
C ASP A 62 0.91 -14.02 -10.11
N TYR A 63 1.75 -13.02 -10.38
CA TYR A 63 1.71 -11.70 -9.74
C TYR A 63 1.75 -10.55 -10.74
N PHE A 64 1.04 -9.46 -10.42
CA PHE A 64 1.07 -8.23 -11.20
C PHE A 64 0.89 -7.00 -10.30
N VAL A 65 1.36 -5.85 -10.80
CA VAL A 65 1.22 -4.57 -10.09
C VAL A 65 -0.13 -3.92 -10.40
N VAL A 66 -0.88 -3.61 -9.34
CA VAL A 66 -2.14 -2.87 -9.40
C VAL A 66 -2.05 -1.50 -8.75
N ALA A 67 -2.83 -0.56 -9.27
CA ALA A 67 -3.06 0.73 -8.64
C ALA A 67 -4.28 0.64 -7.71
N LEU A 68 -4.13 1.19 -6.52
CA LEU A 68 -5.15 1.26 -5.49
C LEU A 68 -5.33 2.71 -5.01
N THR A 69 -6.53 3.04 -4.59
CA THR A 69 -6.88 4.33 -3.99
C THR A 69 -7.09 4.15 -2.50
N LEU A 70 -6.19 4.69 -1.69
CA LEU A 70 -6.26 4.67 -0.22
C LEU A 70 -6.87 5.97 0.31
N HIS A 71 -7.96 5.84 1.08
CA HIS A 71 -8.68 6.95 1.68
C HIS A 71 -8.26 7.22 3.13
N PRO A 72 -8.55 8.43 3.67
CA PRO A 72 -8.18 8.81 5.03
C PRO A 72 -8.80 7.95 6.15
N ASP A 73 -9.89 7.24 5.86
CA ASP A 73 -10.56 6.33 6.79
C ASP A 73 -10.01 4.90 6.75
N GLY A 74 -9.03 4.62 5.89
CA GLY A 74 -8.48 3.29 5.68
C GLY A 74 -9.27 2.45 4.67
N SER A 75 -10.27 3.01 3.98
CA SER A 75 -10.87 2.35 2.82
C SER A 75 -9.91 2.30 1.64
N LEU A 76 -9.97 1.19 0.88
CA LEU A 76 -9.01 0.87 -0.15
C LEU A 76 -9.75 0.33 -1.36
N PHE A 77 -9.63 1.02 -2.49
CA PHE A 77 -10.35 0.69 -3.71
C PHE A 77 -9.39 0.37 -4.83
N ASP A 78 -9.76 -0.57 -5.69
CA ASP A 78 -9.02 -0.81 -6.93
C ASP A 78 -9.37 0.21 -8.04
N GLY A 79 -8.71 0.09 -9.19
CA GLY A 79 -8.98 0.93 -10.36
C GLY A 79 -10.39 0.81 -10.95
N ALA A 80 -11.16 -0.21 -10.57
CA ALA A 80 -12.56 -0.37 -10.96
C ALA A 80 -13.55 0.18 -9.91
N GLY A 81 -13.04 0.64 -8.76
CA GLY A 81 -13.83 1.20 -7.66
C GLY A 81 -14.39 0.13 -6.71
N PHE A 82 -13.87 -1.10 -6.73
CA PHE A 82 -14.25 -2.12 -5.77
C PHE A 82 -13.45 -1.98 -4.47
N ASP A 83 -14.14 -2.04 -3.33
CA ASP A 83 -13.50 -2.07 -2.01
C ASP A 83 -12.80 -3.43 -1.84
N VAL A 84 -11.48 -3.40 -1.64
CA VAL A 84 -10.67 -4.62 -1.48
C VAL A 84 -10.41 -4.97 -0.02
N ILE A 85 -10.95 -4.21 0.94
CA ILE A 85 -10.66 -4.40 2.36
C ILE A 85 -11.01 -5.80 2.87
N THR A 86 -12.08 -6.39 2.36
CA THR A 86 -12.54 -7.73 2.79
C THR A 86 -11.50 -8.78 2.42
N HIS A 87 -10.87 -8.66 1.26
CA HIS A 87 -9.80 -9.57 0.83
C HIS A 87 -8.56 -9.41 1.72
N VAL A 88 -8.15 -8.16 1.99
CA VAL A 88 -7.02 -7.86 2.89
C VAL A 88 -7.25 -8.43 4.29
N ALA A 89 -8.45 -8.21 4.85
CA ALA A 89 -8.81 -8.69 6.17
C ALA A 89 -8.82 -10.23 6.25
N GLN A 90 -9.40 -10.89 5.24
CA GLN A 90 -9.42 -12.35 5.16
C GLN A 90 -8.02 -12.94 5.04
N GLN A 91 -7.17 -12.37 4.19
CA GLN A 91 -5.82 -12.86 3.95
C GLN A 91 -4.94 -12.82 5.20
N LEU A 92 -5.16 -11.83 6.08
CA LEU A 92 -4.39 -11.64 7.31
C LEU A 92 -5.10 -12.21 8.56
N ASN A 93 -6.26 -12.85 8.40
CA ASN A 93 -7.09 -13.32 9.50
C ASN A 93 -7.40 -12.20 10.52
N GLN A 94 -7.75 -11.03 10.00
CA GLN A 94 -8.11 -9.82 10.73
C GLN A 94 -9.58 -9.46 10.49
N THR A 95 -10.16 -8.62 11.35
CA THR A 95 -11.43 -7.95 11.02
C THR A 95 -11.20 -6.82 10.01
N GLU A 96 -12.22 -6.44 9.26
CA GLU A 96 -12.13 -5.27 8.37
C GLU A 96 -11.77 -3.99 9.14
N GLU A 97 -12.24 -3.85 10.38
CA GLU A 97 -11.89 -2.72 11.25
C GLU A 97 -10.38 -2.68 11.55
N GLN A 98 -9.77 -3.83 11.84
CA GLN A 98 -8.32 -3.93 12.06
C GLN A 98 -7.55 -3.58 10.79
N ALA A 99 -7.93 -4.14 9.64
CA ALA A 99 -7.30 -3.84 8.36
C ALA A 99 -7.39 -2.33 8.02
N ARG A 100 -8.57 -1.72 8.18
CA ARG A 100 -8.75 -0.26 8.02
C ARG A 100 -7.90 0.53 9.01
N GLY A 101 -7.76 0.04 10.24
CA GLY A 101 -6.89 0.64 11.25
C GLY A 101 -5.42 0.71 10.82
N HIS A 102 -4.87 -0.38 10.30
CA HIS A 102 -3.49 -0.40 9.77
C HIS A 102 -3.34 0.53 8.56
N LEU A 103 -4.26 0.47 7.61
CA LEU A 103 -4.23 1.33 6.41
C LEU A 103 -4.40 2.81 6.73
N LYS A 104 -5.23 3.15 7.72
CA LYS A 104 -5.38 4.51 8.21
C LYS A 104 -4.10 5.04 8.85
N ALA A 105 -3.42 4.23 9.66
CA ALA A 105 -2.13 4.61 10.24
C ALA A 105 -1.07 4.87 9.15
N TYR A 106 -1.03 3.99 8.13
CA TYR A 106 -0.16 4.18 6.96
C TYR A 106 -0.50 5.46 6.19
N TYR A 107 -1.79 5.73 5.96
CA TYR A 107 -2.25 6.96 5.30
C TYR A 107 -1.77 8.21 6.05
N GLN A 108 -1.94 8.25 7.37
CA GLN A 108 -1.54 9.40 8.20
C GLN A 108 -0.04 9.64 8.15
N GLU A 109 0.76 8.56 8.15
CA GLU A 109 2.21 8.67 8.01
C GLU A 109 2.62 9.19 6.62
N THR A 110 2.00 8.67 5.57
CA THR A 110 2.24 9.12 4.20
C THR A 110 1.86 10.59 4.03
N GLU A 111 0.71 11.01 4.56
CA GLU A 111 0.28 12.41 4.54
C GLU A 111 1.28 13.31 5.27
N ARG A 112 1.82 12.86 6.41
CA ARG A 112 2.87 13.58 7.16
C ARG A 112 4.14 13.73 6.32
N LYS A 113 4.61 12.66 5.67
CA LYS A 113 5.80 12.68 4.80
C LYS A 113 5.63 13.66 3.63
N LEU A 114 4.47 13.63 2.96
CA LEU A 114 4.14 14.52 1.84
C LEU A 114 4.10 16.00 2.27
N ARG A 115 3.52 16.30 3.43
CA ARG A 115 3.50 17.68 3.98
C ARG A 115 4.92 18.19 4.26
N HIS A 116 5.76 17.38 4.92
CA HIS A 116 7.14 17.76 5.19
C HIS A 116 7.97 17.96 3.92
N ALA A 117 7.76 17.14 2.89
CA ALA A 117 8.42 17.31 1.60
C ALA A 117 8.00 18.63 0.91
N ALA A 118 6.71 18.97 0.96
CA ALA A 118 6.20 20.23 0.45
C ALA A 118 6.81 21.44 1.17
N ASP A 119 6.89 21.40 2.50
CA ASP A 119 7.46 22.49 3.30
C ASP A 119 8.97 22.64 3.04
N ALA A 120 9.70 21.53 2.96
CA ALA A 120 11.14 21.56 2.65
C ALA A 120 11.44 22.09 1.23
N SER A 121 10.53 21.92 0.28
CA SER A 121 10.69 22.47 -1.08
C SER A 121 10.43 23.98 -1.18
N CYS A 122 9.83 24.61 -0.15
CA CYS A 122 9.55 26.05 -0.13
C CYS A 122 10.71 26.90 0.42
N ASP A 123 11.69 26.29 1.10
CA ASP A 123 12.92 26.94 1.55
C ASP A 123 13.97 26.93 0.43
N GLY A 124 13.75 27.74 -0.60
CA GLY A 124 14.74 28.01 -1.64
C GLY A 124 16.03 28.63 -1.06
N PRO A 125 17.18 28.51 -1.76
CA PRO A 125 18.47 28.96 -1.24
C PRO A 125 18.42 30.46 -0.92
N SER A 126 18.58 30.77 0.38
CA SER A 126 18.91 32.12 0.81
C SER A 126 20.22 32.53 0.14
N ARG A 127 20.14 33.62 -0.64
CA ARG A 127 21.25 34.23 -1.38
C ARG A 127 22.47 34.52 -0.51
#